data_AF-J9EW11-F1
#
_entry.id   AF-J9EW11-F1
#
_cell.length_a   1.000
_cell.length_b   1.000
_cell.length_c   1.000
_cell.angle_alpha   90.00
_cell.angle_beta   90.00
_cell.angle_gamma   90.00
#
_symmetry.space_group_name_H-M   'P 1'
#
loop_
_entity.id
_entity.type
_entity.pdbx_description
1 polymer ?
#
loop_
_entity_poly.entity_id
_entity_poly.type
_entity_poly.pdbx_seq_one_letter_code
_entity_poly.pdbx_strand_id
1 'polypeptide(L)'
;MRQLLYIIQGLMGCGVEPRVELALRRTLFFGLILLLYLVFGAFVFSALPKRQQTLKCEKSAARLDAQRSEMLNVLWAETMAQSEHEWFLMANQKLDIYERFVLNSCRRVATSPSKSFNKAFIHAFTLVTTIGFLDEENFSPIGKIAAMNYAIIGIPLALLYLAQCSKMFAGLLPGNHILIAALVAIFAAAVVSDILEESNDDA
;
A
#
# COMPACT_ATOMS: atom_id res chain seq x y z
N MET A 1 -28.46 -13.64 4.87
CA MET A 1 -27.79 -14.88 4.40
C MET A 1 -28.57 -15.60 3.30
N ARG A 2 -29.84 -16.01 3.50
CA ARG A 2 -30.65 -16.69 2.46
C ARG A 2 -30.87 -15.89 1.17
N GLN A 3 -31.11 -14.58 1.28
CA GLN A 3 -31.34 -13.71 0.11
C GLN A 3 -30.08 -13.51 -0.76
N LEU A 4 -28.89 -13.42 -0.12
CA LEU A 4 -27.62 -13.37 -0.84
C LEU A 4 -27.31 -14.70 -1.56
N LEU A 5 -27.73 -15.82 -0.95
CA LEU A 5 -27.58 -17.17 -1.51
C LEU A 5 -28.40 -17.36 -2.80
N TYR A 6 -29.62 -16.80 -2.85
CA TYR A 6 -30.49 -16.86 -4.03
C TYR A 6 -29.97 -16.04 -5.21
N ILE A 7 -29.36 -14.87 -4.95
CA ILE A 7 -28.78 -14.03 -6.00
C ILE A 7 -27.51 -14.69 -6.57
N ILE A 8 -26.71 -15.36 -5.73
CA ILE A 8 -25.54 -16.12 -6.18
C ILE A 8 -25.99 -17.39 -6.94
N GLN A 9 -27.04 -18.09 -6.50
CA GLN A 9 -27.61 -19.23 -7.23
C GLN A 9 -28.21 -18.83 -8.59
N GLY A 10 -28.81 -17.65 -8.69
CA GLY A 10 -29.36 -17.13 -9.95
C GLY A 10 -28.28 -16.68 -10.96
N LEU A 11 -27.14 -16.18 -10.49
CA LEU A 11 -26.02 -15.77 -11.35
C LEU A 11 -25.13 -16.94 -11.81
N MET A 12 -25.24 -18.08 -11.13
CA MET A 12 -24.33 -19.24 -11.24
C MET A 12 -25.10 -20.47 -11.74
N GLY A 13 -25.88 -20.29 -12.82
CA GLY A 13 -26.62 -21.37 -13.52
C GLY A 13 -25.74 -22.32 -14.34
N CYS A 14 -24.41 -22.18 -14.33
CA CYS A 14 -23.49 -23.19 -14.85
C CYS A 14 -23.18 -24.18 -13.72
N GLY A 15 -23.58 -25.44 -13.90
CA GLY A 15 -23.40 -26.52 -12.93
C GLY A 15 -21.99 -26.56 -12.34
N VAL A 16 -21.86 -26.07 -11.10
CA VAL A 16 -20.65 -26.20 -10.30
C VAL A 16 -20.73 -27.52 -9.57
N GLU A 17 -19.70 -28.37 -9.70
CA GLU A 17 -19.64 -29.64 -8.99
C GLU A 17 -19.79 -29.43 -7.47
N PRO A 18 -20.54 -30.29 -6.75
CA PRO A 18 -20.80 -30.14 -5.31
C PRO A 18 -19.54 -30.13 -4.43
N ARG A 19 -18.38 -30.55 -4.99
CA ARG A 19 -17.08 -30.47 -4.33
C ARG A 19 -16.54 -29.04 -4.22
N VAL A 20 -16.84 -28.19 -5.21
CA VAL A 20 -16.36 -26.80 -5.24
C VAL A 20 -17.18 -25.92 -4.31
N GLU A 21 -18.49 -26.18 -4.17
CA GLU A 21 -19.37 -25.46 -3.24
C GLU A 21 -18.92 -25.65 -1.77
N LEU A 22 -18.56 -26.88 -1.41
CA LEU A 22 -18.06 -27.19 -0.06
C LEU A 22 -16.68 -26.56 0.20
N ALA A 23 -15.79 -26.57 -0.80
CA ALA A 23 -14.47 -25.95 -0.73
C ALA A 23 -14.56 -24.42 -0.63
N LEU A 24 -15.50 -23.81 -1.37
CA LEU A 24 -15.78 -22.38 -1.34
C LEU A 24 -16.30 -21.96 0.04
N ARG A 25 -17.24 -22.70 0.63
CA ARG A 25 -17.77 -22.39 1.98
C ARG A 25 -16.67 -22.39 3.05
N ARG A 26 -15.75 -23.36 3.00
CA ARG A 26 -14.60 -23.41 3.92
C ARG A 26 -13.65 -22.23 3.69
N THR A 27 -13.34 -21.92 2.44
CA THR A 27 -12.44 -20.81 2.08
C THR A 27 -13.02 -19.47 2.52
N LEU A 28 -14.32 -19.24 2.31
CA LEU A 28 -15.01 -18.03 2.79
C LEU A 28 -15.00 -17.93 4.32
N PHE A 29 -15.17 -19.05 5.03
CA PHE A 29 -15.12 -19.05 6.50
C PHE A 29 -13.75 -18.63 7.03
N PHE A 30 -12.67 -19.24 6.53
CA PHE A 30 -11.30 -18.84 6.90
C PHE A 30 -10.96 -17.42 6.45
N GLY A 31 -11.44 -17.00 5.27
CA GLY A 31 -11.26 -15.64 4.76
C GLY A 31 -11.94 -14.60 5.64
N LEU A 32 -13.14 -14.88 6.15
CA LEU A 32 -13.85 -14.00 7.09
C LEU A 32 -13.11 -13.89 8.43
N ILE A 33 -12.62 -15.01 8.98
CA ILE A 33 -11.80 -14.99 10.20
C ILE A 33 -10.53 -14.16 9.99
N LEU A 34 -9.83 -14.36 8.86
CA LEU A 34 -8.64 -13.60 8.51
C LEU A 34 -8.95 -12.10 8.37
N LEU A 35 -10.07 -11.75 7.75
CA LEU A 35 -10.50 -10.35 7.60
C LEU A 35 -10.79 -9.70 8.95
N LEU A 36 -11.51 -10.39 9.86
CA LEU A 36 -11.73 -9.90 11.23
C LEU A 36 -10.40 -9.74 11.99
N TYR A 37 -9.46 -10.66 11.80
CA TYR A 37 -8.13 -10.60 12.39
C TYR A 37 -7.30 -9.41 11.88
N LEU A 38 -7.42 -9.07 10.59
CA LEU A 38 -6.80 -7.89 9.99
C LEU A 38 -7.40 -6.60 10.51
N VAL A 39 -8.73 -6.52 10.64
CA VAL A 39 -9.42 -5.36 11.22
C VAL A 39 -9.02 -5.17 12.68
N PHE A 40 -8.94 -6.25 13.46
CA PHE A 40 -8.44 -6.20 14.83
C PHE A 40 -6.99 -5.70 14.90
N GLY A 41 -6.11 -6.23 14.04
CA GLY A 41 -4.72 -5.75 13.93
C GLY A 41 -4.66 -4.25 13.57
N ALA A 42 -5.46 -3.80 12.60
CA ALA A 42 -5.54 -2.41 12.20
C ALA A 42 -5.97 -1.49 13.36
N PHE A 43 -6.92 -1.93 14.18
CA PHE A 43 -7.35 -1.20 15.37
C PHE A 43 -6.21 -1.08 16.40
N VAL A 44 -5.54 -2.19 16.71
CA VAL A 44 -4.39 -2.23 17.62
C VAL A 44 -3.26 -1.32 17.14
N PHE A 45 -2.87 -1.43 15.86
CA PHE A 45 -1.81 -0.60 15.27
C PHE A 45 -2.20 0.87 15.11
N SER A 46 -3.49 1.19 14.97
CA SER A 46 -3.98 2.57 14.98
C SER A 46 -3.98 3.19 16.38
N ALA A 47 -4.14 2.38 17.43
CA ALA A 47 -4.11 2.84 18.83
C ALA A 47 -2.68 2.95 19.38
N LEU A 48 -1.70 2.31 18.74
CA LEU A 48 -0.30 2.37 19.17
C LEU A 48 0.34 3.73 18.83
N PRO A 49 1.06 4.34 19.79
CA PRO A 49 1.76 5.59 19.55
C PRO A 49 2.87 5.39 18.50
N LYS A 50 2.79 6.12 17.40
CA LYS A 50 3.84 6.15 16.37
C LYS A 50 5.10 6.81 16.94
N ARG A 51 6.28 6.30 16.56
CA ARG A 51 7.56 6.80 17.09
C ARG A 51 7.68 8.32 16.83
N GLN A 52 8.14 9.04 17.86
CA GLN A 52 8.36 10.49 17.96
C GLN A 52 9.09 11.15 16.78
N GLN A 53 9.75 10.36 15.93
CA GLN A 53 10.46 10.80 14.72
C GLN A 53 9.51 11.33 13.63
N THR A 54 8.33 10.74 13.46
CA THR A 54 7.29 11.22 12.52
C THR A 54 6.73 12.58 12.94
N LEU A 55 6.51 12.77 14.25
CA LEU A 55 6.06 14.02 14.86
C LEU A 55 7.11 15.14 14.75
N LYS A 56 8.40 14.81 14.87
CA LYS A 56 9.50 15.75 14.59
C LYS A 56 9.53 16.16 13.11
N CYS A 57 9.27 15.22 12.20
CA CYS A 57 9.28 15.46 10.77
C CYS A 57 8.06 16.28 10.29
N GLU A 58 6.87 16.02 10.83
CA GLU A 58 5.68 16.83 10.55
C GLU A 58 5.86 18.28 11.05
N LYS A 59 6.39 18.44 12.27
CA LYS A 59 6.74 19.76 12.81
C LYS A 59 7.88 20.43 12.04
N SER A 60 8.87 19.67 11.56
CA SER A 60 9.96 20.23 10.74
C SER A 60 9.47 20.62 9.35
N ALA A 61 8.54 19.88 8.75
CA ALA A 61 7.92 20.23 7.47
C ALA A 61 7.08 21.51 7.57
N ALA A 62 6.27 21.65 8.62
CA ALA A 62 5.54 22.90 8.87
C ALA A 62 6.49 24.10 9.11
N ARG A 63 7.63 23.85 9.79
CA ARG A 63 8.70 24.86 9.95
C ARG A 63 9.43 25.15 8.63
N LEU A 64 9.59 24.15 7.78
CA LEU A 64 10.20 24.26 6.45
C LEU A 64 9.37 25.18 5.56
N ASP A 65 8.05 24.98 5.54
CA ASP A 65 7.13 25.80 4.76
C ASP A 65 7.11 27.25 5.26
N ALA A 66 7.19 27.46 6.59
CA ALA A 66 7.35 28.79 7.16
C ALA A 66 8.68 29.45 6.71
N GLN A 67 9.81 28.74 6.82
CA GLN A 67 11.11 29.24 6.36
C GLN A 67 11.16 29.50 4.86
N ARG A 68 10.49 28.67 4.05
CA ARG A 68 10.36 28.88 2.61
C ARG A 68 9.65 30.20 2.32
N SER A 69 8.55 30.47 3.00
CA SER A 69 7.80 31.72 2.82
C SER A 69 8.61 32.95 3.23
N GLU A 70 9.38 32.85 4.32
CA GLU A 70 10.28 33.91 4.79
C GLU A 70 11.42 34.16 3.80
N MET A 71 12.06 33.11 3.30
CA MET A 71 13.08 33.20 2.25
C MET A 71 12.53 33.88 1.00
N LEU A 72 11.37 33.45 0.51
CA LEU A 72 10.75 34.01 -0.70
C LEU A 72 10.38 35.49 -0.52
N ASN A 73 9.87 35.88 0.66
CA ASN A 73 9.56 37.27 0.96
C ASN A 73 10.82 38.15 0.96
N VAL A 74 11.93 37.66 1.53
CA VAL A 74 13.21 38.38 1.51
C VAL A 74 13.75 38.50 0.09
N LEU A 75 13.71 37.41 -0.70
CA LEU A 75 14.15 37.47 -2.10
C LEU A 75 13.32 38.46 -2.92
N TRP A 76 12.00 38.48 -2.73
CA TRP A 76 11.08 39.36 -3.46
C TRP A 76 11.29 40.84 -3.14
N ALA A 77 11.51 41.19 -1.87
CA ALA A 77 11.80 42.57 -1.46
C ALA A 77 13.13 43.07 -2.08
N GLU A 78 14.13 42.19 -2.16
CA GLU A 78 15.46 42.52 -2.66
C GLU A 78 15.54 42.56 -4.20
N THR A 79 14.68 41.80 -4.91
CA THR A 79 14.55 41.86 -6.39
C THR A 79 14.25 43.27 -6.88
N MET A 80 13.57 44.09 -6.09
CA MET A 80 13.21 45.47 -6.46
C MET A 80 14.33 46.49 -6.21
N ALA A 81 15.38 46.12 -5.47
CA ALA A 81 16.39 47.05 -4.99
C ALA A 81 17.79 46.85 -5.61
N GLN A 82 18.11 45.64 -6.09
CA GLN A 82 19.48 45.27 -6.51
C GLN A 82 19.62 45.00 -8.01
N SER A 83 20.85 45.03 -8.52
CA SER A 83 21.17 44.63 -9.89
C SER A 83 20.98 43.13 -10.11
N GLU A 84 20.58 42.72 -11.32
CA GLU A 84 20.24 41.32 -11.66
C GLU A 84 21.36 40.32 -11.30
N HIS A 85 22.62 40.73 -11.47
CA HIS A 85 23.76 39.85 -11.25
C HIS A 85 24.05 39.59 -9.76
N GLU A 86 23.94 40.62 -8.91
CA GLU A 86 24.12 40.47 -7.47
C GLU A 86 22.96 39.70 -6.82
N TRP A 87 21.73 39.95 -7.32
CA TRP A 87 20.55 39.23 -6.90
C TRP A 87 20.65 37.73 -7.21
N PHE A 88 21.11 37.37 -8.41
CA PHE A 88 21.27 35.98 -8.83
C PHE A 88 22.23 35.20 -7.90
N LEU A 89 23.38 35.79 -7.56
CA LEU A 89 24.38 35.15 -6.69
C LEU A 89 23.81 34.87 -5.29
N MET A 90 23.12 35.86 -4.72
CA MET A 90 22.50 35.77 -3.39
C MET A 90 21.34 34.76 -3.36
N ALA A 91 20.48 34.76 -4.38
CA ALA A 91 19.36 33.82 -4.49
C ALA A 91 19.86 32.37 -4.51
N ASN A 92 20.92 32.09 -5.29
CA ASN A 92 21.50 30.76 -5.39
C ASN A 92 22.12 30.29 -4.06
N GLN A 93 22.77 31.20 -3.33
CA GLN A 93 23.32 30.90 -2.00
C GLN A 93 22.21 30.56 -0.99
N LYS A 94 21.10 31.32 -0.98
CA LYS A 94 19.97 31.02 -0.08
C LYS A 94 19.27 29.72 -0.45
N LEU A 95 19.19 29.41 -1.74
CA LEU A 95 18.60 28.17 -2.24
C LEU A 95 19.42 26.94 -1.84
N ASP A 96 20.75 26.97 -1.94
CA ASP A 96 21.63 25.87 -1.50
C ASP A 96 21.48 25.59 0.01
N ILE A 97 21.40 26.64 0.82
CA ILE A 97 21.17 26.51 2.28
C ILE A 97 19.80 25.88 2.56
N TYR A 98 18.75 26.32 1.85
CA TYR A 98 17.41 25.75 1.98
C TYR A 98 17.39 24.28 1.54
N GLU A 99 18.00 23.94 0.41
CA GLU A 99 18.07 22.58 -0.11
C GLU A 99 18.75 21.63 0.91
N ARG A 100 19.88 22.04 1.48
CA ARG A 100 20.55 21.28 2.55
C ARG A 100 19.66 21.11 3.78
N PHE A 101 18.90 22.14 4.14
CA PHE A 101 17.96 22.08 5.27
C PHE A 101 16.78 21.14 4.99
N VAL A 102 16.24 21.12 3.77
CA VAL A 102 15.18 20.19 3.34
C VAL A 102 15.68 18.75 3.36
N LEU A 103 16.86 18.49 2.77
CA LEU A 103 17.47 17.17 2.71
C LEU A 103 17.74 16.59 4.11
N ASN A 104 18.13 17.44 5.05
CA ASN A 104 18.37 17.05 6.45
C ASN A 104 17.08 16.94 7.29
N SER A 105 16.05 17.72 6.98
CA SER A 105 14.88 17.84 7.86
C SER A 105 13.84 16.74 7.66
N CYS A 106 13.67 16.23 6.43
CA CYS A 106 12.77 15.12 6.14
C CYS A 106 13.05 14.47 4.78
N ARG A 107 13.93 13.47 4.74
CA ARG A 107 14.08 12.62 3.53
C ARG A 107 12.83 11.78 3.19
N ARG A 108 11.77 11.76 4.04
CA ARG A 108 10.61 10.85 3.92
C ARG A 108 9.21 11.41 4.29
N VAL A 109 8.95 12.73 4.26
CA VAL A 109 7.61 13.29 4.64
C VAL A 109 6.57 13.33 3.53
N ALA A 110 6.77 12.63 2.42
CA ALA A 110 5.75 12.56 1.37
C ALA A 110 4.50 11.71 1.69
N THR A 111 4.15 11.45 2.96
CA THR A 111 2.88 10.77 3.26
C THR A 111 2.05 11.45 4.33
N SER A 112 1.13 12.28 3.84
CA SER A 112 -0.03 12.90 4.50
C SER A 112 -0.64 12.16 5.73
N PRO A 113 -1.17 12.92 6.71
CA PRO A 113 -1.68 12.42 7.98
C PRO A 113 -3.07 11.76 7.91
N SER A 114 -3.79 11.84 6.78
CA SER A 114 -5.20 11.43 6.68
C SER A 114 -5.45 9.92 6.49
N LYS A 115 -4.41 9.09 6.32
CA LYS A 115 -4.56 7.62 6.12
C LYS A 115 -4.08 6.78 7.31
N SER A 116 -4.22 7.21 8.56
CA SER A 116 -3.70 6.44 9.71
C SER A 116 -4.27 5.01 9.78
N PHE A 117 -5.58 4.84 9.59
CA PHE A 117 -6.22 3.51 9.63
C PHE A 117 -5.87 2.66 8.41
N ASN A 118 -5.96 3.20 7.18
CA ASN A 118 -5.59 2.45 5.97
C ASN A 118 -4.12 2.02 5.99
N LYS A 119 -3.22 2.88 6.47
CA LYS A 119 -1.81 2.53 6.66
C LYS A 119 -1.65 1.43 7.72
N ALA A 120 -2.41 1.48 8.82
CA ALA A 120 -2.40 0.44 9.85
C ALA A 120 -2.99 -0.90 9.37
N PHE A 121 -4.01 -0.88 8.51
CA PHE A 121 -4.60 -2.07 7.90
C PHE A 121 -3.64 -2.73 6.92
N ILE A 122 -3.05 -1.93 6.01
CA ILE A 122 -2.01 -2.42 5.09
C ILE A 122 -0.84 -2.98 5.90
N HIS A 123 -0.44 -2.31 6.98
CA HIS A 123 0.59 -2.81 7.88
C HIS A 123 0.25 -4.19 8.47
N ALA A 124 -0.95 -4.35 9.04
CA ALA A 124 -1.41 -5.64 9.55
C ALA A 124 -1.42 -6.71 8.45
N PHE A 125 -1.87 -6.36 7.24
CA PHE A 125 -1.90 -7.25 6.09
C PHE A 125 -0.51 -7.70 5.66
N THR A 126 0.43 -6.78 5.46
CA THR A 126 1.81 -7.06 5.05
C THR A 126 2.57 -7.88 6.10
N LEU A 127 2.24 -7.71 7.38
CA LEU A 127 2.81 -8.47 8.49
C LEU A 127 2.29 -9.92 8.52
N VAL A 128 0.98 -10.11 8.38
CA VAL A 128 0.35 -11.45 8.31
C VAL A 128 0.76 -12.22 7.06
N THR A 129 0.88 -11.53 5.93
CA THR A 129 1.28 -12.12 4.65
C THR A 129 2.79 -12.29 4.51
N THR A 130 3.57 -11.89 5.52
CA THR A 130 5.05 -11.99 5.55
C THR A 130 5.76 -11.29 4.39
N ILE A 131 5.10 -10.33 3.73
CA ILE A 131 5.69 -9.59 2.61
C ILE A 131 6.79 -8.64 3.13
N GLY A 132 6.59 -8.01 4.29
CA GLY A 132 7.63 -7.25 4.99
C GLY A 132 7.98 -5.84 4.48
N PHE A 133 7.17 -5.20 3.61
CA PHE A 133 7.41 -3.81 3.13
C PHE A 133 7.16 -2.71 4.16
N LEU A 134 7.72 -2.83 5.36
CA LEU A 134 7.44 -1.91 6.45
C LEU A 134 8.71 -1.20 6.90
N ASP A 135 8.70 0.12 6.77
CA ASP A 135 9.73 1.00 7.31
C ASP A 135 9.87 0.76 8.82
N GLU A 136 10.86 -0.05 9.18
CA GLU A 136 11.16 -0.52 10.54
C GLU A 136 11.41 0.62 11.54
N GLU A 137 11.67 1.83 11.02
CA GLU A 137 11.93 3.05 11.77
C GLU A 137 10.70 3.67 12.44
N ASN A 138 9.48 3.28 12.08
CA ASN A 138 8.26 3.92 12.61
C ASN A 138 7.70 3.28 13.89
N PHE A 139 8.20 2.12 14.32
CA PHE A 139 7.68 1.41 15.49
C PHE A 139 8.33 1.86 16.80
N SER A 140 7.48 2.20 17.77
CA SER A 140 7.81 2.26 19.19
C SER A 140 8.20 0.86 19.69
N PRO A 141 9.10 0.70 20.69
CA PRO A 141 9.45 -0.61 21.24
C PRO A 141 8.22 -1.46 21.63
N ILE A 142 7.18 -0.85 22.19
CA ILE A 142 5.92 -1.53 22.52
C ILE A 142 5.17 -2.01 21.27
N GLY A 143 5.22 -1.23 20.18
CA GLY A 143 4.60 -1.60 18.91
C GLY A 143 5.32 -2.77 18.22
N LYS A 144 6.64 -2.89 18.39
CA LYS A 144 7.41 -4.04 17.90
C LYS A 144 6.99 -5.34 18.59
N ILE A 145 6.84 -5.32 19.92
CA ILE A 145 6.40 -6.48 20.69
C ILE A 145 4.96 -6.88 20.30
N ALA A 146 4.06 -5.90 20.15
CA ALA A 146 2.70 -6.15 19.68
C ALA A 146 2.70 -6.77 18.26
N ALA A 147 3.53 -6.27 17.35
CA ALA A 147 3.67 -6.81 16.00
C ALA A 147 4.22 -8.24 15.99
N MET A 148 5.21 -8.55 16.84
CA MET A 148 5.73 -9.93 16.99
C MET A 148 4.64 -10.90 17.45
N ASN A 149 3.91 -10.54 18.51
CA ASN A 149 2.81 -11.38 19.02
C ASN A 149 1.70 -11.58 17.98
N TYR A 150 1.39 -10.51 17.23
CA TYR A 150 0.43 -10.57 16.14
C TYR A 150 0.93 -11.47 14.99
N ALA A 151 2.19 -11.39 14.61
CA ALA A 151 2.76 -12.25 13.57
C ALA A 151 2.70 -13.75 13.93
N ILE A 152 2.97 -14.11 15.20
CA ILE A 152 2.96 -15.50 15.66
C ILE A 152 1.62 -16.18 15.42
N ILE A 153 0.50 -15.47 15.60
CA ILE A 153 -0.85 -16.01 15.40
C ILE A 153 -1.32 -15.80 13.96
N GLY A 154 -0.98 -14.66 13.37
CA GLY A 154 -1.41 -14.27 12.02
C GLY A 154 -0.82 -15.13 10.92
N ILE A 155 0.46 -15.47 11.00
CA ILE A 155 1.15 -16.25 9.95
C ILE A 155 0.54 -17.65 9.78
N PRO A 156 0.35 -18.47 10.84
CA PRO A 156 -0.34 -19.75 10.72
C PRO A 156 -1.75 -19.61 10.16
N LEU A 157 -2.50 -18.57 10.58
CA LEU A 157 -3.86 -18.33 10.10
C LEU A 157 -3.89 -18.01 8.58
N ALA A 158 -2.95 -17.20 8.10
CA ALA A 158 -2.79 -16.89 6.68
C ALA A 158 -2.41 -18.12 5.87
N LEU A 159 -1.50 -18.96 6.37
CA LEU A 159 -1.13 -20.22 5.74
C LEU A 159 -2.33 -21.18 5.65
N LEU A 160 -3.16 -21.27 6.69
CA LEU A 160 -4.39 -22.05 6.66
C LEU A 160 -5.36 -21.54 5.59
N TYR A 161 -5.54 -20.23 5.48
CA TYR A 161 -6.37 -19.62 4.44
C TYR A 161 -5.83 -19.92 3.04
N LEU A 162 -4.53 -19.68 2.81
CA LEU A 162 -3.87 -19.97 1.54
C LEU A 162 -3.96 -21.45 1.14
N ALA A 163 -3.87 -22.36 2.11
CA ALA A 163 -4.02 -23.79 1.85
C ALA A 163 -5.45 -24.19 1.43
N GLN A 164 -6.49 -23.44 1.83
CA GLN A 164 -7.85 -23.66 1.30
C GLN A 164 -8.03 -23.01 -0.06
N CYS A 165 -7.49 -21.80 -0.25
CA CYS A 165 -7.47 -21.13 -1.55
C CYS A 165 -6.80 -22.00 -2.62
N SER A 166 -5.66 -22.63 -2.31
CA SER A 166 -4.96 -23.49 -3.25
C SER A 166 -5.76 -24.74 -3.62
N LYS A 167 -6.51 -25.33 -2.68
CA LYS A 167 -7.42 -26.46 -2.95
C LYS A 167 -8.60 -26.05 -3.82
N MET A 168 -9.18 -24.88 -3.57
CA MET A 168 -10.24 -24.31 -4.41
C MET A 168 -9.72 -24.04 -5.81
N PHE A 169 -8.53 -23.44 -5.94
CA PHE A 169 -7.89 -23.17 -7.22
C PHE A 169 -7.54 -24.45 -7.98
N ALA A 170 -6.96 -25.44 -7.30
CA ALA A 170 -6.64 -26.74 -7.87
C ALA A 170 -7.89 -27.56 -8.24
N GLY A 171 -9.05 -27.32 -7.60
CA GLY A 171 -10.33 -27.91 -8.01
C GLY A 171 -10.97 -27.21 -9.21
N LEU A 172 -10.68 -25.92 -9.41
CA LEU A 172 -11.13 -25.14 -10.57
C LEU A 172 -10.32 -25.47 -11.84
N LEU A 173 -9.05 -25.84 -11.68
CA LEU A 173 -8.08 -26.03 -12.77
C LEU A 173 -8.35 -27.26 -13.68
N PRO A 174 -8.68 -28.47 -13.18
CA PRO A 174 -8.81 -29.66 -14.01
C PRO A 174 -10.15 -29.74 -14.78
N GLY A 175 -11.10 -28.85 -14.53
CA GLY A 175 -12.46 -28.93 -15.10
C GLY A 175 -12.71 -28.05 -16.33
N ASN A 176 -11.92 -27.00 -16.57
CA ASN A 176 -12.22 -26.03 -17.63
C ASN A 176 -10.95 -25.75 -18.47
N HIS A 177 -10.68 -26.61 -19.47
CA HIS A 177 -9.72 -26.29 -20.56
C HIS A 177 -9.98 -24.90 -21.15
N ILE A 178 -11.24 -24.41 -21.07
CA ILE A 178 -11.68 -23.06 -21.42
C ILE A 178 -10.99 -21.96 -20.58
N LEU A 179 -10.79 -22.16 -19.27
CA LEU A 179 -10.12 -21.16 -18.42
C LEU A 179 -8.63 -21.08 -18.70
N ILE A 180 -7.99 -22.24 -18.89
CA ILE A 180 -6.58 -22.31 -19.29
C ILE A 180 -6.41 -21.70 -20.68
N ALA A 181 -7.27 -22.06 -21.63
CA ALA A 181 -7.25 -21.49 -22.98
C ALA A 181 -7.54 -19.98 -22.98
N ALA A 182 -8.45 -19.49 -22.12
CA ALA A 182 -8.73 -18.07 -21.98
C ALA A 182 -7.54 -17.31 -21.37
N LEU A 183 -6.88 -17.86 -20.34
CA LEU A 183 -5.66 -17.27 -19.78
C LEU A 183 -4.53 -17.22 -20.79
N VAL A 184 -4.34 -18.31 -21.56
CA VAL A 184 -3.35 -18.38 -22.64
C VAL A 184 -3.69 -17.38 -23.75
N ALA A 185 -4.95 -17.24 -24.14
CA ALA A 185 -5.39 -16.30 -25.16
C ALA A 185 -5.23 -14.84 -24.71
N ILE A 186 -5.56 -14.53 -23.45
CA ILE A 186 -5.37 -13.18 -22.87
C ILE A 186 -3.87 -12.85 -22.83
N PHE A 187 -3.03 -13.79 -22.40
CA PHE A 187 -1.58 -13.60 -22.36
C PHE A 187 -1.00 -13.40 -23.77
N ALA A 188 -1.41 -14.23 -24.74
CA ALA A 188 -0.98 -14.08 -26.13
C ALA A 188 -1.44 -12.74 -26.73
N ALA A 189 -2.68 -12.33 -26.47
CA ALA A 189 -3.21 -11.04 -26.93
C ALA A 189 -2.44 -9.86 -26.31
N ALA A 190 -2.06 -9.94 -25.03
CA ALA A 190 -1.26 -8.92 -24.38
C ALA A 190 0.14 -8.80 -25.02
N VAL A 191 0.82 -9.94 -25.25
CA VAL A 191 2.13 -9.96 -25.92
C VAL A 191 2.04 -9.42 -27.36
N VAL A 192 1.01 -9.80 -28.12
CA VAL A 192 0.81 -9.28 -29.48
C VAL A 192 0.54 -7.78 -29.48
N SER A 193 -0.24 -7.28 -28.51
CA SER A 193 -0.52 -5.84 -28.40
C SER A 193 0.74 -5.05 -28.08
N ASP A 194 1.59 -5.57 -27.19
CA ASP A 194 2.88 -4.95 -26.82
C ASP A 194 3.82 -4.87 -28.04
N ILE A 195 3.92 -5.94 -28.84
CA ILE A 195 4.73 -5.99 -30.06
C ILE A 195 4.22 -5.01 -31.14
N LEU A 196 2.90 -4.87 -31.27
CA LEU A 196 2.30 -3.96 -32.26
C LEU A 196 2.48 -2.50 -31.88
N GLU A 197 2.41 -2.17 -30.59
CA GLU A 197 2.59 -0.81 -30.11
C GLU A 197 4.04 -0.33 -30.32
N GLU A 198 5.03 -1.19 -30.09
CA GLU A 198 6.44 -0.88 -30.37
C GLU A 198 6.73 -0.66 -31.87
N SER A 199 5.94 -1.26 -32.78
CA SER A 199 6.11 -1.06 -34.23
C SER A 199 5.52 0.24 -34.78
N ASN A 200 4.58 0.86 -34.06
CA ASN A 200 3.83 2.02 -34.55
C ASN A 200 4.43 3.36 -34.09
N ASP A 201 5.35 3.35 -33.13
CA ASP A 201 6.08 4.53 -32.67
C ASP A 201 7.33 4.86 -33.54
N ASP A 202 7.71 3.94 -34.44
CA ASP A 202 8.87 4.06 -35.35
C ASP A 202 8.49 4.46 -36.80
N ALA A 203 7.22 4.79 -37.08
CA ALA A 203 6.71 5.18 -38.40
C ALA A 203 6.25 6.65 -38.44
#